data_AF-A0A914Z004-F1
#
_entry.id   AF-A0A914Z004-F1
#
_cell.length_a   1.000
_cell.length_b   1.000
_cell.length_c   1.000
_cell.angle_alpha   90.00
_cell.angle_beta   90.00
_cell.angle_gamma   90.00
#
_symmetry.space_group_name_H-M   'P 1'
#
loop_
_entity.id
_entity.type
_entity.pdbx_description
1 polymer ?
#
loop_
_entity_poly.entity_id
_entity_poly.type
_entity_poly.pdbx_seq_one_letter_code
_entity_poly.pdbx_strand_id
1 'polypeptide(L)'
;MLMLGFFVATVVDRWKNMFANIGFIDNVAIYVSTTIIGVEEELKIIRRNIIRYCCLTQVLVLRDIRFLMPHELKQMEDLESLHPKYWIPIKWVFNLLTDLKRRNKMEPEGYVNMLMGEVINYRNCLQNLCNYDYVPIPLVMILVVSGILLFITRF
;
A
#
# COMPACT_ATOMS: atom_id res chain seq x y z
N MET A 1 -32.17 16.21 2.86
CA MET A 1 -31.22 15.99 3.99
C MET A 1 -30.73 14.55 4.10
N LEU A 2 -31.61 13.53 4.03
CA LEU A 2 -31.24 12.10 4.18
C LEU A 2 -30.14 11.63 3.19
N MET A 3 -30.27 11.89 1.88
CA MET A 3 -29.28 11.47 0.88
C MET A 3 -27.90 12.10 1.07
N LEU A 4 -27.84 13.36 1.52
CA LEU A 4 -26.56 14.02 1.83
C LEU A 4 -25.89 13.34 3.03
N GLY A 5 -26.66 12.96 4.05
CA GLY A 5 -26.16 12.20 5.20
C GLY A 5 -25.57 10.85 4.80
N PHE A 6 -26.25 10.09 3.93
CA PHE A 6 -25.73 8.82 3.40
C PHE A 6 -24.46 9.02 2.57
N PHE A 7 -24.43 10.01 1.68
CA PHE A 7 -23.26 10.32 0.88
C PHE A 7 -22.04 10.68 1.75
N VAL A 8 -22.22 11.58 2.72
CA VAL A 8 -21.15 11.97 3.65
C VAL A 8 -20.68 10.78 4.46
N ALA A 9 -21.58 9.92 4.94
CA ALA A 9 -21.21 8.71 5.66
C ALA A 9 -20.36 7.77 4.80
N THR A 10 -20.72 7.55 3.53
CA THR A 10 -19.93 6.75 2.59
C THR A 10 -18.54 7.34 2.35
N VAL A 11 -18.44 8.66 2.16
CA VAL A 11 -17.15 9.35 1.97
C VAL A 11 -16.27 9.18 3.21
N VAL A 12 -16.83 9.41 4.40
CA VAL A 12 -16.10 9.28 5.68
C VAL A 12 -15.65 7.84 5.92
N ASP A 13 -16.51 6.86 5.66
CA ASP A 13 -16.16 5.44 5.83
C ASP A 13 -15.03 5.03 4.89
N ARG A 14 -15.12 5.45 3.62
CA ARG A 14 -14.06 5.21 2.64
C ARG A 14 -12.74 5.87 3.05
N TRP A 15 -12.77 7.11 3.54
CA TRP A 15 -11.59 7.81 4.05
C TRP A 15 -10.96 7.08 5.25
N LYS A 16 -11.78 6.62 6.22
CA LYS A 16 -11.30 5.83 7.36
C LYS A 16 -10.61 4.54 6.91
N ASN A 17 -11.21 3.83 5.96
CA ASN A 17 -10.63 2.61 5.43
C ASN A 17 -9.32 2.86 4.66
N MET A 18 -9.24 3.93 3.86
CA MET A 18 -7.99 4.33 3.20
C MET A 18 -6.90 4.64 4.25
N PHE A 19 -7.23 5.39 5.31
CA PHE A 19 -6.28 5.71 6.37
C PHE A 19 -5.78 4.46 7.11
N ALA A 20 -6.68 3.52 7.42
CA ALA A 20 -6.32 2.25 8.07
C ALA A 20 -5.42 1.36 7.21
N ASN A 21 -5.41 1.54 5.89
CA ASN A 21 -4.66 0.72 4.94
C ASN A 21 -3.39 1.39 4.40
N ILE A 22 -2.91 2.49 5.01
CA ILE A 22 -1.74 3.24 4.52
C ILE A 22 -0.44 2.41 4.45
N GLY A 23 -0.42 1.25 5.11
CA GLY A 23 0.67 0.27 5.09
C GLY A 23 1.80 0.67 6.02
N PHE A 24 1.57 0.65 7.34
CA PHE A 24 2.64 0.90 8.32
C PHE A 24 3.67 -0.24 8.28
N ILE A 25 4.95 0.12 8.18
CA ILE A 25 6.05 -0.84 8.00
C ILE A 25 6.49 -1.50 9.32
N ASP A 26 6.05 -0.93 10.45
CA ASP A 26 6.47 -1.27 11.80
C ASP A 26 6.36 -2.76 12.12
N ASN A 27 5.24 -3.40 11.76
CA ASN A 27 5.07 -4.84 11.96
C ASN A 27 6.13 -5.64 11.21
N VAL A 28 6.33 -5.38 9.92
CA VAL A 28 7.37 -6.05 9.12
C VAL A 28 8.75 -5.80 9.73
N ALA A 29 9.03 -4.58 10.18
CA ALA A 29 10.31 -4.23 10.81
C ALA A 29 10.57 -5.02 12.10
N ILE A 30 9.56 -5.16 12.95
CA ILE A 30 9.64 -5.97 14.17
C ILE A 30 9.93 -7.42 13.81
N TYR A 31 9.16 -8.04 12.91
CA TYR A 31 9.37 -9.43 12.50
C TYR A 31 10.73 -9.66 11.84
N VAL A 32 11.20 -8.74 10.99
CA VAL A 32 12.53 -8.80 10.38
C VAL A 32 13.62 -8.77 11.44
N SER A 33 13.46 -7.94 12.48
CA SER A 33 14.44 -7.80 13.56
C SER A 33 14.55 -9.05 14.44
N THR A 34 13.44 -9.78 14.63
CA THR A 34 13.37 -10.95 15.52
C THR A 34 13.65 -12.27 14.78
N THR A 35 13.29 -12.37 13.49
CA THR A 35 13.41 -13.62 12.71
C THR A 35 14.80 -13.80 12.10
N ILE A 36 15.44 -12.70 11.68
CA ILE A 36 16.77 -12.74 11.05
C ILE A 36 17.82 -12.45 12.12
N ILE A 37 18.23 -13.50 12.82
CA ILE A 37 19.19 -13.44 13.93
C ILE A 37 20.61 -13.49 13.38
N GLY A 38 21.47 -12.57 13.84
CA GLY A 38 22.89 -12.58 13.53
C GLY A 38 23.47 -11.18 13.32
N VAL A 39 24.74 -11.04 13.69
CA VAL A 39 25.50 -9.79 13.66
C VAL A 39 26.43 -9.68 12.44
N GLU A 40 26.47 -10.72 11.62
CA GLU A 40 27.17 -10.75 10.35
C GLU A 40 26.72 -9.58 9.46
N GLU A 41 27.68 -8.94 8.77
CA GLU A 41 27.38 -7.76 7.95
C GLU A 41 26.41 -8.08 6.82
N GLU A 42 26.51 -9.28 6.24
CA GLU A 42 25.57 -9.78 5.25
C GLU A 42 24.12 -9.77 5.76
N LEU A 43 23.88 -10.29 6.98
CA LEU A 43 22.54 -10.35 7.57
C LEU A 43 22.00 -8.95 7.91
N LYS A 44 22.86 -8.03 8.34
CA LYS A 44 22.49 -6.62 8.53
C LYS A 44 22.04 -5.99 7.22
N ILE A 45 22.77 -6.24 6.13
CA ILE A 45 22.41 -5.75 4.79
C ILE A 45 21.07 -6.35 4.35
N ILE A 46 20.84 -7.64 4.57
CA ILE A 46 19.57 -8.28 4.19
C ILE A 46 18.39 -7.68 4.95
N ARG A 47 18.50 -7.49 6.28
CA ARG A 47 17.45 -6.80 7.07
C ARG A 47 17.15 -5.42 6.51
N ARG A 48 18.18 -4.61 6.23
CA ARG A 48 18.02 -3.27 5.62
C ARG A 48 17.36 -3.33 4.25
N ASN A 49 17.75 -4.29 3.41
CA ASN A 49 17.21 -4.44 2.06
C ASN A 49 15.72 -4.81 2.09
N ILE A 50 15.30 -5.70 3.00
CA ILE A 50 13.88 -6.04 3.16
C ILE A 50 13.06 -4.79 3.46
N ILE A 51 13.47 -3.99 4.46
CA ILE A 51 12.77 -2.75 4.80
C ILE A 51 12.77 -1.76 3.64
N ARG A 52 13.91 -1.57 2.97
CA ARG A 52 14.01 -0.69 1.80
C ARG A 52 13.08 -1.12 0.67
N TYR A 53 12.93 -2.41 0.41
CA TYR A 53 12.03 -2.91 -0.64
C TYR A 53 10.56 -2.73 -0.26
N CYS A 54 10.19 -2.90 1.00
CA CYS A 54 8.84 -2.57 1.46
C CYS A 54 8.58 -1.06 1.32
N CYS A 55 9.47 -0.19 1.82
CA CYS A 55 9.35 1.26 1.65
C CYS A 55 9.27 1.65 0.16
N LEU A 56 10.07 1.04 -0.71
CA LEU A 56 10.00 1.27 -2.15
C LEU A 56 8.61 0.90 -2.71
N THR A 57 8.02 -0.21 -2.27
CA THR A 57 6.65 -0.59 -2.64
C THR A 57 5.65 0.48 -2.24
N GLN A 58 5.71 0.96 -0.99
CA GLN A 58 4.81 2.01 -0.50
C GLN A 58 5.00 3.32 -1.26
N VAL A 59 6.24 3.73 -1.57
CA VAL A 59 6.51 4.91 -2.38
C VAL A 59 5.90 4.77 -3.78
N LEU A 60 6.05 3.62 -4.44
CA LEU A 60 5.46 3.37 -5.76
C LEU A 60 3.93 3.44 -5.72
N VAL A 61 3.31 2.80 -4.73
CA VAL A 61 1.85 2.81 -4.55
C VAL A 61 1.33 4.22 -4.25
N LEU A 62 1.93 4.92 -3.29
CA LEU A 62 1.50 6.27 -2.92
C LEU A 62 1.78 7.30 -4.01
N ARG A 63 2.81 7.08 -4.84
CA ARG A 63 3.05 7.89 -6.04
C ARG A 63 1.91 7.73 -7.03
N ASP A 64 1.50 6.50 -7.31
CA ASP A 64 0.48 6.21 -8.31
C ASP A 64 -0.93 6.65 -7.86
N ILE A 65 -1.19 6.69 -6.55
CA ILE A 65 -2.47 7.17 -5.96
C ILE A 65 -2.51 8.71 -5.81
N ARG A 66 -1.37 9.41 -5.85
CA ARG A 66 -1.33 10.86 -5.62
C ARG A 66 -1.74 11.63 -6.88
N PHE A 67 -2.47 12.73 -6.64
CA PHE A 67 -2.68 13.87 -7.54
C PHE A 67 -1.33 14.45 -8.00
N LEU A 68 -0.64 13.77 -8.91
CA LEU A 68 0.47 14.35 -9.65
C LEU A 68 -0.08 15.58 -10.38
N MET A 69 0.66 16.68 -10.30
CA MET A 69 0.34 17.83 -11.13
C MET A 69 0.34 17.37 -12.60
N PRO A 70 -0.49 17.93 -13.49
CA PRO A 70 -0.61 17.45 -14.87
C PRO A 70 0.73 17.33 -15.62
N HIS A 71 1.73 18.13 -15.25
CA HIS A 71 3.09 18.06 -15.82
C HIS A 71 3.92 16.87 -15.30
N GLU A 72 3.72 16.46 -14.04
CA GLU A 72 4.37 15.29 -13.44
C GLU A 72 3.74 13.99 -13.98
N LEU A 73 2.42 14.01 -14.23
CA LEU A 73 1.70 12.91 -14.88
C LEU A 73 2.25 12.68 -16.30
N LYS A 74 2.44 13.75 -17.09
CA LYS A 74 2.94 13.66 -18.47
C LYS A 74 4.37 13.12 -18.56
N GLN A 75 5.26 13.55 -17.65
CA GLN A 75 6.61 13.00 -17.55
C GLN A 75 6.63 11.52 -17.15
N MET A 76 5.57 11.06 -16.46
CA MET A 76 5.43 9.67 -16.05
C MET A 76 4.77 8.78 -17.10
N GLU A 77 3.83 9.29 -17.89
CA GLU A 77 3.26 8.57 -19.04
C GLU A 77 4.33 8.25 -20.10
N ASP A 78 5.34 9.12 -20.25
CA ASP A 78 6.52 8.90 -21.10
C ASP A 78 7.44 7.78 -20.57
N LEU A 79 7.33 7.41 -19.29
CA LEU A 79 8.05 6.28 -18.69
C LEU A 79 7.24 5.00 -18.91
N GLU A 80 7.48 4.40 -20.08
CA GLU A 80 6.97 3.18 -20.74
C GLU A 80 6.60 1.90 -19.92
N SER A 81 6.21 1.97 -18.64
CA SER A 81 5.70 0.82 -17.89
C SER A 81 4.18 0.89 -17.70
N LEU A 82 3.45 0.34 -18.67
CA LEU A 82 1.98 0.19 -18.71
C LEU A 82 1.35 -0.53 -17.51
N HIS A 83 2.14 -1.08 -16.58
CA HIS A 83 1.62 -1.71 -15.36
C HIS A 83 2.38 -1.22 -14.14
N PRO A 84 1.68 -0.86 -13.05
CA PRO A 84 2.33 -0.44 -11.83
C PRO A 84 3.09 -1.64 -11.23
N LYS A 85 4.43 -1.54 -11.28
CA LYS A 85 5.38 -2.60 -10.88
C LYS A 85 5.61 -2.66 -9.37
N TYR A 86 4.70 -2.14 -8.54
CA TYR A 86 4.85 -2.12 -7.08
C TYR A 86 4.96 -3.52 -6.45
N TRP A 87 4.54 -4.58 -7.15
CA TRP A 87 4.71 -5.96 -6.67
C TRP A 87 6.16 -6.47 -6.79
N ILE A 88 7.02 -5.82 -7.60
CA ILE A 88 8.40 -6.27 -7.85
C ILE A 88 9.27 -6.21 -6.58
N PRO A 89 9.32 -5.11 -5.81
CA PRO A 89 10.13 -5.08 -4.61
C PRO A 89 9.64 -6.08 -3.55
N ILE A 90 8.33 -6.33 -3.45
CA ILE A 90 7.79 -7.40 -2.61
C ILE A 90 8.32 -8.77 -3.05
N LYS A 91 8.35 -9.07 -4.35
CA LYS A 91 8.98 -10.31 -4.86
C LYS A 91 10.45 -10.41 -4.44
N TRP A 92 11.21 -9.31 -4.45
CA TRP A 92 12.60 -9.32 -3.98
C TRP A 92 12.72 -9.61 -2.49
N VAL A 93 11.78 -9.14 -1.66
CA VAL A 93 11.69 -9.53 -0.25
C VAL A 93 11.53 -11.05 -0.13
N PHE A 94 10.57 -11.65 -0.87
CA PHE A 94 10.36 -13.10 -0.84
C PHE A 94 11.58 -13.92 -1.28
N ASN A 95 12.32 -13.43 -2.29
CA ASN A 95 13.57 -14.05 -2.71
C ASN A 95 14.60 -14.04 -1.57
N LEU A 96 14.81 -12.90 -0.91
CA LEU A 96 15.72 -12.78 0.24
C LEU A 96 15.32 -13.71 1.40
N LEU A 97 14.02 -13.77 1.70
CA LEU A 97 13.50 -14.63 2.77
C LEU A 97 13.69 -16.12 2.45
N THR A 98 13.48 -16.50 1.20
CA THR A 98 13.66 -17.89 0.75
C THR A 98 15.13 -18.27 0.75
N ASP A 99 16.02 -17.37 0.32
CA ASP A 99 17.46 -17.58 0.35
C ASP A 99 17.97 -17.76 1.79
N LEU A 100 17.51 -16.93 2.73
CA LEU A 100 17.84 -17.08 4.15
C LEU A 100 17.31 -18.38 4.77
N LYS A 101 16.11 -18.82 4.37
CA LYS A 101 15.54 -20.10 4.77
C LYS A 101 16.39 -21.27 4.27
N ARG A 102 16.83 -21.25 2.99
CA ARG A 102 17.72 -22.28 2.44
C ARG A 102 19.07 -22.36 3.17
N ARG A 103 19.53 -21.25 3.75
CA ARG A 103 20.80 -21.16 4.49
C ARG A 103 20.67 -21.50 5.98
N ASN A 104 19.48 -21.84 6.48
CA ASN A 104 19.20 -22.03 7.91
C ASN A 104 19.66 -20.83 8.77
N LYS A 105 19.49 -19.61 8.26
CA LYS A 105 19.85 -18.35 8.96
C LYS A 105 18.62 -17.67 9.57
N MET A 106 17.53 -18.41 9.78
CA MET A 106 16.27 -17.94 10.32
C MET A 106 15.80 -18.92 11.40
N GLU A 107 15.64 -18.43 12.61
CA GLU A 107 15.22 -19.25 13.76
C GLU A 107 14.22 -18.45 14.60
N PRO A 108 13.18 -19.09 15.17
CA PRO A 108 12.71 -20.46 14.93
C PRO A 108 11.97 -20.66 13.59
N GLU A 109 11.96 -21.89 13.04
CA GLU A 109 11.34 -22.27 11.73
C GLU A 109 9.90 -21.74 11.50
N GLY A 110 9.11 -21.53 12.57
CA GLY A 110 7.74 -21.00 12.48
C GLY A 110 7.65 -19.50 12.15
N TYR A 111 8.66 -18.71 12.51
CA TYR A 111 8.63 -17.25 12.38
C TYR A 111 8.81 -16.77 10.93
N VAL A 112 9.44 -17.59 10.07
CA VAL A 112 9.60 -17.27 8.65
C VAL A 112 8.25 -17.17 7.94
N ASN A 113 7.36 -18.13 8.21
CA ASN A 113 6.02 -18.13 7.63
C ASN A 113 5.19 -16.95 8.16
N MET A 114 5.37 -16.59 9.44
CA MET A 114 4.73 -15.42 10.03
C MET A 114 5.23 -14.11 9.38
N LEU A 115 6.54 -13.95 9.22
CA LEU A 115 7.13 -12.79 8.53
C LEU A 115 6.66 -12.69 7.08
N MET A 116 6.63 -13.81 6.35
CA MET A 116 6.05 -13.84 5.00
C MET A 116 4.58 -13.42 4.99
N GLY A 117 3.79 -13.89 5.97
CA GLY A 117 2.39 -13.50 6.17
C GLY A 117 2.24 -12.00 6.41
N GLU A 118 3.06 -11.41 7.27
CA GLU A 118 3.05 -9.96 7.54
C GLU A 118 3.44 -9.14 6.30
N VAL A 119 4.41 -9.61 5.50
CA VAL A 119 4.74 -8.95 4.22
C VAL A 119 3.57 -9.00 3.25
N ILE A 120 2.80 -10.11 3.19
CA ILE A 120 1.57 -10.18 2.39
C ILE A 120 0.50 -9.24 2.95
N ASN A 121 0.31 -9.21 4.27
CA ASN A 121 -0.67 -8.32 4.91
C ASN A 121 -0.36 -6.85 4.59
N TYR A 122 0.90 -6.44 4.75
CA TYR A 122 1.41 -5.14 4.34
C TYR A 122 1.11 -4.82 2.87
N ARG A 123 1.42 -5.76 1.95
CA ARG A 123 1.13 -5.59 0.53
C ARG A 123 -0.37 -5.49 0.25
N ASN A 124 -1.21 -6.21 0.99
CA ASN A 124 -2.67 -6.17 0.83
C ASN A 124 -3.25 -4.84 1.31
N CYS A 125 -2.73 -4.26 2.39
CA CYS A 125 -3.08 -2.89 2.79
C CYS A 125 -2.81 -1.90 1.64
N LEU A 126 -1.61 -1.94 1.07
CA LEU A 126 -1.26 -1.08 -0.06
C LEU A 126 -2.13 -1.34 -1.30
N GLN A 127 -2.45 -2.61 -1.59
CA GLN A 127 -3.37 -2.97 -2.68
C GLN A 127 -4.78 -2.42 -2.45
N ASN A 128 -5.28 -2.40 -1.21
CA ASN A 128 -6.58 -1.81 -0.90
C ASN A 128 -6.61 -0.32 -1.23
N LEU A 129 -5.51 0.41 -0.99
CA LEU A 129 -5.42 1.81 -1.41
C LEU A 129 -5.54 1.96 -2.93
N CYS A 130 -4.84 1.11 -3.69
CA CYS A 130 -4.96 1.10 -5.15
C CYS A 130 -6.38 0.77 -5.60
N ASN A 131 -7.06 -0.16 -4.93
CA ASN A 131 -8.44 -0.52 -5.25
C ASN A 131 -9.40 0.64 -5.00
N TYR A 132 -9.18 1.41 -3.92
CA TYR A 132 -9.95 2.62 -3.69
C TYR A 132 -9.73 3.63 -4.81
N ASP A 133 -8.49 3.89 -5.22
CA ASP A 133 -8.19 4.78 -6.34
C ASP A 133 -8.84 4.32 -7.66
N TYR A 134 -8.69 3.03 -7.98
CA TYR A 134 -9.25 2.43 -9.20
C TYR A 134 -10.79 2.41 -9.24
N VAL A 135 -11.45 2.25 -8.09
CA VAL A 135 -12.90 2.21 -7.98
C VAL A 135 -13.40 3.45 -7.21
N PRO A 136 -13.60 4.59 -7.88
CA PRO A 136 -14.13 5.79 -7.21
C PRO A 136 -15.59 5.61 -6.79
N ILE A 137 -16.07 6.49 -5.92
CA ILE A 137 -17.49 6.56 -5.57
C ILE A 137 -18.30 6.78 -6.87
N PRO A 138 -19.35 5.98 -7.14
CA PRO A 138 -20.17 6.11 -8.34
C PRO A 138 -20.54 7.56 -8.66
N LEU A 139 -20.23 8.00 -9.89
CA LEU A 139 -20.46 9.37 -10.35
C LEU A 139 -21.90 9.83 -10.15
N VAL A 140 -22.87 8.92 -10.32
CA VAL A 140 -24.29 9.20 -10.10
C VAL A 140 -24.57 9.75 -8.69
N MET A 141 -23.89 9.23 -7.65
CA MET A 141 -24.07 9.73 -6.28
C MET A 141 -23.55 11.16 -6.13
N ILE A 142 -22.43 11.49 -6.79
CA ILE A 142 -21.87 12.84 -6.78
C ILE A 142 -22.82 13.79 -7.51
N LEU A 143 -23.32 13.43 -8.69
CA LEU A 143 -24.22 14.25 -9.51
C LEU A 143 -25.54 14.53 -8.80
N VAL A 144 -26.14 13.52 -8.15
CA VAL A 144 -27.40 13.69 -7.40
C VAL A 144 -27.20 14.67 -6.23
N VAL A 145 -26.10 14.53 -5.49
CA VAL A 145 -25.80 15.43 -4.36
C VAL A 145 -25.54 16.86 -4.85
N SER A 146 -24.76 17.03 -5.92
CA SER A 146 -24.52 18.35 -6.53
C SER A 146 -25.80 19.00 -7.03
N GLY A 147 -26.69 18.24 -7.68
CA GLY A 147 -28.00 18.74 -8.14
C GLY A 147 -28.89 19.21 -6.99
N ILE A 148 -28.95 18.45 -5.89
CA ILE A 148 -29.71 18.84 -4.68
C ILE A 148 -29.14 20.12 -4.06
N LEU A 149 -27.82 20.24 -3.96
CA LEU A 149 -27.16 21.45 -3.43
C LEU A 149 -27.46 22.68 -4.29
N LEU A 150 -27.37 22.57 -5.62
CA LEU A 150 -27.70 23.66 -6.54
C LEU A 150 -29.18 24.06 -6.49
N PHE A 151 -30.08 23.11 -6.21
CA PHE A 151 -31.49 23.42 -6.04
C PHE A 151 -31.76 24.16 -4.72
N ILE A 152 -31.08 23.78 -3.64
CA ILE A 152 -31.21 24.43 -2.32
C ILE A 152 -30.62 25.85 -2.33
N THR A 153 -29.53 26.12 -3.06
CA THR A 153 -28.90 27.45 -3.11
C THR A 153 -29.58 28.45 -4.04
N ARG A 154 -30.61 28.02 -4.79
CA ARG A 154 -31.40 28.88 -5.70
C ARG A 154 -32.72 29.37 -5.09
N PHE A 155 -33.00 29.04 -3.83
CA PHE A 155 -34.08 29.59 -3.01
C PHE A 155 -33.48 30.25 -1.77
#